data_AF-A0A839PB65-F1
#
_entry.id   AF-A0A839PB65-F1
#
_cell.length_a   1.000
_cell.length_b   1.000
_cell.length_c   1.000
_cell.angle_alpha   90.00
_cell.angle_beta   90.00
_cell.angle_gamma   90.00
#
_symmetry.space_group_name_H-M   'P 1'
#
loop_
_entity.id
_entity.type
_entity.pdbx_description
1 polymer ?
#
loop_
_entity_poly.entity_id
_entity_poly.type
_entity_poly.pdbx_seq_one_letter_code
_entity_poly.pdbx_strand_id
1 'polypeptide(L)'
;MSEQAVGKGRSDDDPRNTAVLILAAIREAHAHLSKLLRLARTEIRGNLHALAALVLLFGGALLLTGASLVLLLIALRDALAVLIGNDTLAALIVALPFVIAAVVLLVWAQRVWSRPSVED
;
A
#
# COMPACT_ATOMS: atom_id res chain seq x y z
N MET A 1 15.75 26.37 -72.88
CA MET A 1 14.54 27.20 -72.98
C MET A 1 13.39 26.29 -73.39
N SER A 2 12.25 26.15 -72.72
CA SER A 2 11.77 26.64 -71.42
C SER A 2 10.51 25.82 -71.06
N GLU A 3 10.33 25.57 -69.76
CA GLU A 3 9.04 25.45 -69.05
C GLU A 3 8.11 24.26 -69.33
N GLN A 4 8.42 23.11 -68.70
CA GLN A 4 7.39 22.29 -68.06
C GLN A 4 7.12 22.84 -66.66
N ALA A 5 6.24 23.84 -66.57
CA ALA A 5 5.74 24.35 -65.30
C ALA A 5 4.25 24.67 -65.46
N VAL A 6 3.41 23.64 -65.54
CA VAL A 6 1.96 23.82 -65.47
C VAL A 6 1.42 23.00 -64.31
N GLY A 7 1.36 23.69 -63.16
CA GLY A 7 0.17 23.69 -62.30
C GLY A 7 -0.28 22.34 -61.75
N LYS A 8 0.44 21.83 -60.75
CA LYS A 8 -0.19 20.99 -59.71
C LYS A 8 0.22 21.46 -58.32
N GLY A 9 0.12 22.77 -58.11
CA GLY A 9 -0.10 23.32 -56.78
C GLY A 9 -1.59 23.58 -56.62
N ARG A 10 -2.11 23.31 -55.41
CA ARG A 10 -3.34 23.89 -54.84
C ARG A 10 -4.61 23.02 -54.86
N SER A 11 -4.62 22.01 -54.00
CA SER A 11 -5.81 21.65 -53.21
C SER A 11 -5.47 20.81 -51.96
N ASP A 12 -4.29 21.01 -51.36
CA ASP A 12 -3.87 20.28 -50.14
C ASP A 12 -3.86 21.19 -48.88
N ASP A 13 -3.88 22.51 -49.08
CA ASP A 13 -4.00 23.52 -48.01
C ASP A 13 -5.44 24.04 -47.87
N ASP A 14 -6.45 23.16 -47.89
CA ASP A 14 -7.76 23.58 -47.42
C ASP A 14 -7.75 23.50 -45.88
N PRO A 15 -7.74 24.63 -45.14
CA PRO A 15 -7.72 24.62 -43.68
C PRO A 15 -8.91 23.86 -43.09
N ARG A 16 -10.00 23.67 -43.85
CA ARG A 16 -11.11 22.81 -43.46
C ARG A 16 -10.73 21.33 -43.43
N ASN A 17 -9.85 20.86 -44.31
CA ASN A 17 -9.38 19.47 -44.33
C ASN A 17 -8.47 19.17 -43.13
N THR A 18 -7.51 20.06 -42.83
CA THR A 18 -6.67 19.94 -41.62
C THR A 18 -7.49 19.99 -40.34
N ALA A 19 -8.49 20.88 -40.26
CA ALA A 19 -9.40 20.93 -39.11
C ALA A 19 -10.22 19.63 -38.96
N VAL A 20 -10.67 19.03 -40.06
CA VAL A 20 -11.37 17.74 -40.05
C VAL A 20 -10.45 16.60 -39.60
N LEU A 21 -9.21 16.56 -40.05
CA LEU A 21 -8.21 15.56 -39.62
C LEU A 21 -7.84 15.71 -38.14
N ILE A 22 -7.68 16.95 -37.66
CA ILE A 22 -7.46 17.23 -36.24
C ILE A 22 -8.66 16.78 -35.41
N LEU A 23 -9.88 17.07 -35.86
CA LEU A 23 -11.10 16.64 -35.17
C LEU A 23 -11.24 15.10 -35.15
N ALA A 24 -10.89 14.44 -36.26
CA ALA A 24 -10.87 12.98 -36.35
C ALA A 24 -9.82 12.38 -35.41
N ALA A 25 -8.61 12.94 -35.38
CA ALA A 25 -7.55 12.52 -34.47
C ALA A 25 -7.91 12.73 -33.00
N ILE A 26 -8.56 13.85 -32.65
CA ILE A 26 -9.07 14.11 -31.29
C ILE A 26 -10.16 13.11 -30.93
N ARG A 27 -11.07 12.79 -31.86
CA ARG A 27 -12.13 11.81 -31.61
C ARG A 27 -11.56 10.40 -31.40
N GLU A 28 -10.57 10.00 -32.19
CA GLU A 28 -9.89 8.72 -32.03
C GLU A 28 -9.08 8.67 -30.73
N ALA A 29 -8.34 9.74 -30.40
CA ALA A 29 -7.61 9.85 -29.13
C ALA A 29 -8.55 9.77 -27.92
N HIS A 30 -9.73 10.39 -28.00
CA HIS A 30 -10.74 10.29 -26.95
C HIS A 30 -11.32 8.87 -26.83
N ALA A 31 -11.55 8.19 -27.96
CA ALA A 31 -11.97 6.79 -27.95
C ALA A 31 -10.92 5.89 -27.28
N HIS A 32 -9.63 6.08 -27.57
CA HIS A 32 -8.55 5.34 -26.92
C HIS A 32 -8.42 5.66 -25.42
N LEU A 33 -8.48 6.94 -25.04
CA LEU A 33 -8.41 7.36 -23.64
C LEU A 33 -9.55 6.75 -22.82
N SER A 34 -10.77 6.73 -23.37
CA SER A 34 -11.94 6.14 -22.68
C SER A 34 -11.75 4.63 -22.40
N LYS A 35 -11.13 3.88 -23.33
CA LYS A 35 -10.82 2.46 -23.16
C LYS A 35 -9.75 2.26 -22.08
N LEU A 36 -8.68 3.06 -22.11
CA LEU A 36 -7.62 3.00 -21.10
C LEU A 36 -8.15 3.32 -19.69
N LEU A 37 -8.98 4.34 -19.55
CA LEU A 37 -9.59 4.69 -18.26
C LEU A 37 -10.53 3.60 -17.74
N ARG A 38 -11.27 2.92 -18.63
CA ARG A 38 -12.15 1.80 -18.25
C ARG A 38 -11.33 0.59 -17.80
N LEU A 39 -10.22 0.30 -18.47
CA LEU A 39 -9.30 -0.77 -18.07
C LEU A 39 -8.64 -0.44 -16.74
N ALA A 40 -8.05 0.75 -16.61
CA ALA A 40 -7.43 1.23 -15.38
C ALA A 40 -8.39 1.20 -14.19
N ARG A 41 -9.65 1.61 -14.37
CA ARG A 41 -10.68 1.51 -13.31
C ARG A 41 -10.93 0.06 -12.89
N THR A 42 -10.92 -0.87 -13.83
CA THR A 42 -11.16 -2.30 -13.56
C THR A 42 -9.98 -2.91 -12.82
N GLU A 43 -8.75 -2.60 -13.24
CA GLU A 43 -7.52 -3.03 -12.56
C GLU A 43 -7.40 -2.45 -11.15
N ILE A 44 -7.67 -1.14 -10.98
CA ILE A 44 -7.67 -0.50 -9.66
C ILE A 44 -8.66 -1.19 -8.73
N ARG A 45 -9.88 -1.47 -9.19
CA ARG A 45 -10.89 -2.14 -8.36
C ARG A 45 -10.48 -3.58 -8.01
N GLY A 46 -9.87 -4.30 -8.95
CA GLY A 46 -9.32 -5.63 -8.70
C GLY A 46 -8.19 -5.61 -7.67
N ASN A 47 -7.27 -4.66 -7.81
CA ASN A 47 -6.16 -4.48 -6.88
C ASN A 47 -6.62 -4.07 -5.47
N LEU A 48 -7.63 -3.20 -5.38
CA LEU A 48 -8.24 -2.83 -4.10
C LEU A 48 -8.91 -4.02 -3.41
N HIS A 49 -9.60 -4.89 -4.16
CA HIS A 49 -10.16 -6.12 -3.59
C HIS A 49 -9.07 -7.08 -3.12
N ALA A 50 -7.99 -7.24 -3.89
CA ALA A 50 -6.85 -8.06 -3.50
C ALA A 50 -6.18 -7.52 -2.23
N LEU A 51 -5.99 -6.19 -2.15
CA LEU A 51 -5.45 -5.53 -0.97
C LEU A 51 -6.37 -5.69 0.24
N ALA A 52 -7.68 -5.51 0.06
CA ALA A 52 -8.65 -5.71 1.13
C ALA A 52 -8.63 -7.15 1.64
N ALA A 53 -8.56 -8.14 0.75
CA ALA A 53 -8.43 -9.55 1.11
C ALA A 53 -7.12 -9.81 1.87
N LEU A 54 -5.99 -9.22 1.42
CA LEU A 54 -4.71 -9.35 2.09
C LEU A 54 -4.74 -8.75 3.50
N VAL A 55 -5.29 -7.54 3.66
CA VAL A 55 -5.46 -6.89 4.96
C VAL A 55 -6.36 -7.72 5.87
N LEU A 56 -7.45 -8.30 5.34
CA LEU A 56 -8.36 -9.11 6.14
C LEU A 56 -7.70 -10.42 6.60
N LEU A 57 -7.01 -11.11 5.70
CA LEU A 57 -6.33 -12.37 6.02
C LEU A 57 -5.16 -12.15 6.96
N PHE A 58 -4.26 -11.22 6.63
CA PHE A 58 -3.08 -10.94 7.44
C PHE A 58 -3.46 -10.28 8.77
N GLY A 59 -4.32 -9.27 8.73
CA GLY A 59 -4.83 -8.61 9.94
C GLY A 59 -5.62 -9.56 10.82
N GLY A 60 -6.49 -10.40 10.24
CA GLY A 60 -7.22 -11.44 10.96
C GLY A 60 -6.28 -12.48 11.59
N ALA A 61 -5.30 -12.99 10.84
CA ALA A 61 -4.29 -13.91 11.37
C ALA A 61 -3.46 -13.29 12.49
N LEU A 62 -3.05 -12.02 12.35
CA LEU A 62 -2.32 -11.28 13.36
C LEU A 62 -3.15 -11.13 14.64
N LEU A 63 -4.43 -10.74 14.51
CA LEU A 63 -5.36 -10.61 15.64
C LEU A 63 -5.58 -11.95 16.35
N LEU A 64 -5.84 -13.02 15.60
CA LEU A 64 -6.04 -14.36 16.16
C LEU A 64 -4.78 -14.87 16.86
N THR A 65 -3.61 -14.66 16.26
CA THR A 65 -2.32 -15.03 16.86
C THR A 65 -2.09 -14.26 18.16
N GLY A 66 -2.34 -12.94 18.15
CA GLY A 66 -2.23 -12.10 19.34
C GLY A 66 -3.20 -12.54 20.45
N ALA A 67 -4.47 -12.77 20.12
CA ALA A 67 -5.46 -13.26 21.06
C ALA A 67 -5.09 -14.64 21.63
N SER A 68 -4.65 -15.57 20.78
CA SER A 68 -4.21 -16.90 21.21
C SER A 68 -2.99 -16.82 22.12
N LEU A 69 -2.04 -15.92 21.86
CA LEU A 69 -0.87 -15.72 22.71
C LEU A 69 -1.28 -15.19 24.09
N VAL A 70 -2.19 -14.22 24.16
CA VAL A 70 -2.71 -13.69 25.43
C VAL A 70 -3.41 -14.79 26.23
N LEU A 71 -4.29 -15.58 25.59
CA LEU A 71 -4.95 -16.71 26.23
C LEU A 71 -3.96 -17.75 26.73
N LEU A 72 -2.90 -18.04 25.97
CA LEU A 72 -1.83 -18.94 26.39
C LEU A 72 -1.10 -18.41 27.63
N LEU A 73 -0.78 -17.11 27.69
CA LEU A 73 -0.13 -16.50 28.84
C LEU A 73 -1.00 -16.55 30.09
N ILE A 74 -2.32 -16.32 29.96
CA ILE A 74 -3.27 -16.46 31.06
C ILE A 74 -3.30 -17.91 31.55
N ALA A 75 -3.46 -18.87 30.63
CA ALA A 75 -3.49 -20.29 30.97
C ALA A 75 -2.19 -20.76 31.65
N LEU A 76 -1.04 -20.29 31.16
CA LEU A 76 0.27 -20.57 31.75
C LEU A 76 0.39 -19.97 33.16
N ARG A 77 -0.05 -18.72 33.33
CA ARG A 77 -0.08 -18.05 34.64
C ARG A 77 -0.95 -18.81 35.62
N ASP A 78 -2.13 -19.25 35.20
CA ASP A 78 -3.06 -19.99 36.06
C ASP A 78 -2.52 -21.38 36.41
N ALA A 79 -1.92 -22.09 35.45
CA ALA A 79 -1.25 -23.36 35.70
C ALA A 79 -0.11 -23.22 36.72
N LEU A 80 0.69 -22.15 36.61
CA LEU A 80 1.73 -21.83 37.59
C LEU A 80 1.16 -21.45 38.95
N ALA A 81 0.06 -20.69 38.99
CA ALA A 81 -0.59 -20.30 40.24
C ALA A 81 -1.07 -21.53 41.00
N VAL A 82 -1.66 -22.51 40.30
CA VAL A 82 -2.06 -23.80 40.88
C VAL A 82 -0.85 -24.59 41.36
N LEU A 83 0.24 -24.65 40.58
CA LEU A 83 1.44 -25.41 40.93
C LEU A 83 2.20 -24.83 42.13
N ILE A 84 2.29 -23.50 42.20
CA ILE A 84 3.02 -22.77 43.26
C ILE A 84 2.13 -22.56 44.49
N GLY A 85 0.81 -22.55 44.32
CA GLY A 85 -0.15 -22.15 45.36
C GLY A 85 -0.13 -20.65 45.67
N ASN A 86 0.44 -19.83 44.78
CA ASN A 86 0.53 -18.38 44.96
C ASN A 86 0.32 -17.63 43.63
N ASP A 87 -0.83 -16.98 43.55
CA ASP A 87 -1.29 -16.17 42.43
C ASP A 87 -0.35 -15.02 42.07
N THR A 88 0.23 -14.36 43.07
CA THR A 88 1.08 -13.18 42.89
C THR A 88 2.43 -13.56 42.30
N LEU A 89 3.03 -14.64 42.82
CA LEU A 89 4.32 -15.13 42.30
C LEU A 89 4.19 -15.63 40.86
N ALA A 90 3.12 -16.38 40.54
CA ALA A 90 2.87 -16.83 39.17
C ALA A 90 2.69 -15.65 38.20
N ALA A 91 1.93 -14.62 38.60
CA ALA A 91 1.77 -13.41 37.81
C ALA A 91 3.09 -12.67 37.59
N LEU A 92 3.91 -12.54 38.64
CA LEU A 92 5.24 -11.92 38.53
C LEU A 92 6.14 -12.69 37.57
N ILE A 93 6.21 -14.03 37.68
CA ILE A 93 7.05 -14.86 36.80
C ILE A 93 6.67 -14.66 35.33
N VAL A 94 5.37 -14.64 35.02
CA VAL A 94 4.89 -14.47 33.64
C VAL A 94 5.09 -13.03 33.16
N ALA A 95 4.84 -12.01 34.00
CA ALA A 95 4.88 -10.60 33.59
C ALA A 95 6.30 -10.01 33.54
N LEU A 96 7.22 -10.43 34.42
CA LEU A 96 8.57 -9.87 34.56
C LEU A 96 9.35 -9.79 33.23
N PRO A 97 9.43 -10.85 32.39
CA PRO A 97 10.17 -10.77 31.14
C PRO A 97 9.61 -9.70 30.18
N PHE A 98 8.29 -9.48 30.17
CA PHE A 98 7.67 -8.43 29.35
C PHE A 98 7.99 -7.03 29.88
N VAL A 99 7.98 -6.84 31.20
CA VAL A 99 8.37 -5.57 31.83
C VAL A 99 9.83 -5.25 31.51
N ILE A 100 10.73 -6.23 31.63
CA ILE A 100 12.14 -6.06 31.31
C ILE A 100 12.31 -5.69 29.83
N ALA A 101 11.66 -6.44 28.93
CA ALA A 101 11.72 -6.15 27.49
C ALA A 101 11.19 -4.74 27.16
N ALA A 102 10.08 -4.32 27.79
CA ALA A 102 9.51 -2.99 27.59
C ALA A 102 10.48 -1.88 28.05
N VAL A 103 11.13 -2.05 29.21
CA VAL A 103 12.14 -1.09 29.69
C VAL A 103 13.35 -1.04 28.76
N VAL A 104 13.85 -2.19 28.29
CA VAL A 104 14.96 -2.26 27.34
C VAL A 104 14.62 -1.54 26.04
N LEU A 105 13.43 -1.81 25.48
CA LEU A 105 12.96 -1.16 24.26
C LEU A 105 12.77 0.35 24.44
N LEU A 106 12.23 0.78 25.58
CA LEU A 106 12.06 2.20 25.90
C LEU A 106 13.41 2.92 25.96
N VAL A 107 14.37 2.36 26.70
CA VAL A 107 15.74 2.92 26.81
C VAL A 107 16.41 2.94 25.44
N TRP A 108 16.25 1.88 24.65
CA TRP A 108 16.80 1.82 23.29
C TRP A 108 16.18 2.89 22.38
N ALA A 109 14.85 3.04 22.39
CA ALA A 109 14.15 4.06 21.61
C ALA A 109 14.59 5.48 21.99
N GLN A 110 14.73 5.77 23.29
CA GLN A 110 15.26 7.04 23.77
C GLN A 110 16.69 7.28 23.27
N ARG A 111 17.56 6.27 23.31
CA ARG A 111 18.93 6.41 22.81
C ARG A 111 19.00 6.63 21.31
N VAL A 112 18.11 6.01 20.53
CA VAL A 112 18.04 6.19 19.08
C VAL A 112 17.57 7.60 18.75
N TRP A 113 16.51 8.08 19.41
CA TRP A 113 15.93 9.40 19.14
C TRP A 113 16.81 10.56 19.61
N SER A 114 17.58 10.38 20.68
CA SER A 114 18.50 11.39 21.21
C SER A 114 19.82 11.51 20.43
N ARG A 115 20.01 10.77 19.33
CA ARG A 115 21.17 10.98 18.47
C ARG A 115 20.98 12.30 17.73
N PRO A 116 21.86 13.31 17.90
CA PRO A 116 21.79 14.52 17.10
C PRO A 116 21.91 14.14 15.63
N SER A 117 20.99 14.63 14.81
CA SER A 117 21.15 14.61 13.36
C SER A 117 22.44 15.33 13.04
N VAL A 118 23.44 14.58 12.58
CA VAL A 118 24.65 15.16 12.00
C VAL A 118 24.17 15.90 10.76
N GLU A 119 24.08 17.23 10.85
CA GLU A 119 23.91 18.10 9.69
C GLU A 119 25.23 18.07 8.93
N ASP A 120 25.19 17.54 7.70
CA ASP A 120 26.25 17.63 6.69
C ASP A 120 26.19 18.99 5.96
#